data_AF-A0A6P6W7E2-F1
#
_entry.id   AF-A0A6P6W7E2-F1
#
_cell.length_a   1.000
_cell.length_b   1.000
_cell.length_c   1.000
_cell.angle_alpha   90.00
_cell.angle_beta   90.00
_cell.angle_gamma   90.00
#
_symmetry.space_group_name_H-M   'P 1'
#
loop_
_entity.id
_entity.type
_entity.pdbx_description
1 polymer ?
#
loop_
_entity_poly.entity_id
_entity_poly.type
_entity_poly.pdbx_seq_one_letter_code
_entity_poly.pdbx_strand_id
1 'polypeptide(L)'
;MTQEEMLLEAAQTEIMNLRNLERVLAREEEVKKRAVVHKAVYTGPQIRYLSRNGSSFLEYMNGASFESEISTESHPYAEKAICAVTGLPAKYRDPKTGLPYATKEAFKMIREELSDKSKSISEKKSKELLSDAIPEQGFSQRRKRTMFPKRETSYFRPFARFRRFPASEIEDSE
;
A
#
# COMPACT_ATOMS: atom_id res chain seq x y z
N MET A 1 -56.99 22.69 -69.01
CA MET A 1 -56.47 21.45 -68.43
C MET A 1 -57.07 20.29 -69.18
N THR A 2 -56.35 19.81 -70.19
CA THR A 2 -56.68 18.55 -70.87
C THR A 2 -56.24 17.39 -69.97
N GLN A 3 -56.82 16.21 -70.18
CA GLN A 3 -56.46 15.02 -69.41
C GLN A 3 -54.98 14.62 -69.63
N GLU A 4 -54.46 14.85 -70.82
CA GLU A 4 -53.05 14.58 -71.18
C GLU A 4 -52.07 15.49 -70.44
N GLU A 5 -52.38 16.79 -70.32
CA GLU A 5 -51.59 17.75 -69.53
C GLU A 5 -51.48 17.31 -68.07
N MET A 6 -52.58 16.82 -67.49
CA MET A 6 -52.63 16.33 -66.11
C MET A 6 -51.76 15.09 -65.91
N LEU A 7 -51.73 14.18 -66.89
CA LEU A 7 -50.90 12.97 -66.85
C LEU A 7 -49.41 13.30 -66.99
N LEU A 8 -49.05 14.27 -67.84
CA LEU A 8 -47.67 14.71 -68.02
C LEU A 8 -47.13 15.41 -66.76
N GLU A 9 -47.95 16.26 -66.12
CA GLU A 9 -47.60 16.91 -64.85
C GLU A 9 -47.42 15.89 -63.73
N ALA A 10 -48.29 14.89 -63.65
CA ALA A 10 -48.16 13.77 -62.70
C ALA A 10 -46.84 13.00 -62.91
N ALA A 11 -46.46 12.68 -64.14
CA ALA A 11 -45.21 11.99 -64.44
C ALA A 11 -43.96 12.83 -64.06
N GLN A 12 -43.99 14.15 -64.29
CA GLN A 12 -42.90 15.04 -63.92
C GLN A 12 -42.75 15.18 -62.40
N THR A 13 -43.88 15.26 -61.68
CA THR A 13 -43.89 15.32 -60.21
C THR A 13 -43.42 13.99 -59.60
N GLU A 14 -43.76 12.84 -60.18
CA GLU A 14 -43.23 11.54 -59.78
C GLU A 14 -41.70 11.50 -59.87
N ILE A 15 -41.13 11.93 -61.01
CA ILE A 15 -39.67 12.02 -61.18
C ILE A 15 -39.03 12.93 -60.13
N MET A 16 -39.65 14.09 -59.84
CA MET A 16 -39.16 15.01 -58.83
C MET A 16 -39.25 14.42 -57.41
N ASN A 17 -40.36 13.73 -57.11
CA ASN A 17 -40.61 13.09 -55.82
C ASN A 17 -39.62 11.95 -55.57
N LEU A 18 -39.32 11.13 -56.57
CA LEU A 18 -38.29 10.09 -56.49
C LEU A 18 -36.91 10.68 -56.18
N ARG A 19 -36.50 11.73 -56.92
CA ARG A 19 -35.22 12.44 -56.67
C ARG A 19 -35.17 13.14 -55.30
N ASN A 20 -36.31 13.59 -54.78
CA ASN A 20 -36.40 14.18 -53.44
C ASN A 20 -36.29 13.09 -52.38
N LEU A 21 -36.97 11.96 -52.57
CA LEU A 21 -36.95 10.80 -51.66
C LEU A 21 -35.52 10.25 -51.52
N GLU A 22 -34.81 10.06 -52.63
CA GLU A 22 -33.41 9.61 -52.62
C GLU A 22 -32.51 10.53 -51.79
N ARG A 23 -32.66 11.85 -51.94
CA ARG A 23 -31.90 12.84 -51.16
C ARG A 23 -32.23 12.80 -49.66
N VAL A 24 -33.48 12.53 -49.30
CA VAL A 24 -33.90 12.38 -47.89
C VAL A 24 -33.31 11.10 -47.32
N LEU A 25 -33.44 9.97 -48.02
CA LEU A 25 -32.90 8.67 -47.58
C LEU A 25 -31.37 8.72 -47.43
N ALA A 26 -30.65 9.32 -48.38
CA ALA A 26 -29.20 9.49 -48.29
C ALA A 26 -28.80 10.31 -47.04
N ARG A 27 -29.51 11.40 -46.74
CA ARG A 27 -29.29 12.19 -45.53
C ARG A 27 -29.58 11.40 -44.26
N GLU A 28 -30.68 10.63 -44.24
CA GLU A 28 -31.00 9.77 -43.10
C GLU A 28 -29.94 8.70 -42.87
N GLU A 29 -29.43 8.07 -43.93
CA GLU A 29 -28.35 7.09 -43.83
C GLU A 29 -27.05 7.71 -43.32
N GLU A 30 -26.68 8.90 -43.78
CA GLU A 30 -25.53 9.64 -43.26
C GLU A 30 -25.68 9.96 -41.77
N VAL A 31 -26.86 10.45 -41.36
CA VAL A 31 -27.16 10.75 -39.96
C VAL A 31 -27.11 9.46 -39.12
N LYS A 32 -27.70 8.36 -39.59
CA LYS A 32 -27.65 7.06 -38.91
C LYS A 32 -26.21 6.58 -38.74
N LYS A 33 -25.38 6.62 -39.80
CA LYS A 33 -23.97 6.22 -39.75
C LYS A 33 -23.16 7.09 -38.77
N ARG A 34 -23.41 8.39 -38.72
CA ARG A 34 -22.75 9.32 -37.78
C ARG A 34 -23.24 9.17 -36.34
N ALA A 35 -24.49 8.74 -36.14
CA ALA A 35 -25.10 8.56 -34.83
C ALA A 35 -24.71 7.22 -34.15
N VAL A 36 -24.19 6.24 -34.88
CA VAL A 36 -23.68 5.00 -34.28
C VAL A 36 -22.38 5.30 -33.52
N VAL A 37 -22.53 5.56 -32.22
CA VAL A 37 -21.40 5.72 -31.32
C VAL A 37 -20.87 4.34 -30.92
N HIS A 38 -19.76 3.93 -31.53
CA HIS A 38 -19.01 2.76 -31.05
C HIS A 38 -18.27 3.13 -29.77
N LYS A 39 -18.90 2.84 -28.63
CA LYS A 39 -18.26 2.95 -27.32
C LYS A 39 -17.25 1.81 -27.20
N ALA A 40 -15.99 2.14 -26.96
CA ALA A 40 -14.98 1.13 -26.67
C ALA A 40 -15.37 0.39 -25.38
N VAL A 41 -15.57 -0.93 -25.47
CA VAL A 41 -15.86 -1.77 -24.32
C VAL A 41 -14.53 -2.21 -23.71
N TYR A 42 -14.33 -1.91 -22.44
CA TYR A 42 -13.15 -2.33 -21.70
C TYR A 42 -13.12 -3.86 -21.62
N THR A 43 -12.06 -4.46 -22.17
CA THR A 43 -11.82 -5.91 -22.25
C THR A 43 -10.61 -6.35 -21.41
N GLY A 44 -10.16 -5.50 -20.47
CA GLY A 44 -9.06 -5.84 -19.57
C GLY A 44 -9.52 -6.59 -18.32
N PRO A 45 -8.56 -6.97 -17.45
CA PRO A 45 -8.83 -7.57 -16.15
C PRO A 45 -9.77 -6.70 -15.33
N GLN A 46 -10.82 -7.30 -14.78
CA GLN A 46 -11.87 -6.58 -14.05
C GLN A 46 -12.18 -7.30 -12.74
N ILE A 47 -12.28 -6.54 -11.64
CA ILE A 47 -12.79 -7.03 -10.36
C ILE A 47 -14.15 -6.38 -10.11
N ARG A 48 -15.15 -7.17 -9.74
CA ARG A 48 -16.52 -6.72 -9.44
C ARG A 48 -16.86 -6.98 -7.99
N TYR A 49 -17.40 -5.97 -7.32
CA TYR A 49 -17.94 -6.11 -5.97
C TYR A 49 -19.43 -6.45 -6.05
N LEU A 50 -19.86 -7.48 -5.33
CA LEU A 50 -21.26 -7.88 -5.23
C LEU A 50 -21.65 -8.04 -3.76
N SER A 51 -22.82 -7.52 -3.39
CA SER A 51 -23.39 -7.70 -2.05
C SER A 51 -24.80 -8.27 -2.19
N ARG A 52 -25.03 -9.47 -1.67
CA ARG A 52 -26.33 -10.15 -1.72
C ARG A 52 -26.61 -10.87 -0.40
N ASN A 53 -27.85 -10.75 0.08
CA ASN A 53 -28.34 -11.41 1.30
C ASN A 53 -27.45 -11.21 2.54
N GLY A 54 -26.87 -10.00 2.70
CA GLY A 54 -25.99 -9.68 3.83
C GLY A 54 -24.53 -10.16 3.70
N SER A 55 -24.19 -10.85 2.61
CA SER A 55 -22.81 -11.28 2.31
C SER A 55 -22.20 -10.45 1.18
N SER A 56 -20.89 -10.18 1.26
CA SER A 56 -20.15 -9.33 0.32
C SER A 56 -19.03 -10.14 -0.35
N PHE A 57 -18.94 -10.09 -1.67
CA PHE A 57 -18.03 -10.88 -2.50
C PHE A 57 -17.26 -9.99 -3.48
N LEU A 58 -16.07 -10.45 -3.85
CA LEU A 58 -15.26 -9.90 -4.95
C LEU A 58 -15.12 -10.97 -6.03
N GLU A 59 -15.65 -10.68 -7.22
CA GLU A 59 -15.53 -11.53 -8.40
C GLU A 59 -14.40 -11.04 -9.30
N TYR A 60 -13.54 -11.96 -9.73
CA TYR A 60 -12.45 -11.68 -10.65
C TYR A 60 -12.85 -12.15 -12.06
N MET A 61 -12.81 -11.25 -13.03
CA MET A 61 -13.23 -11.46 -14.41
C MET A 61 -12.10 -11.08 -15.38
N ASN A 62 -12.17 -11.58 -16.62
CA ASN A 62 -11.25 -11.23 -17.71
C ASN A 62 -9.76 -11.42 -17.37
N GLY A 63 -9.42 -12.52 -16.70
CA GLY A 63 -8.04 -12.83 -16.33
C GLY A 63 -7.50 -12.05 -15.13
N ALA A 64 -8.35 -11.31 -14.40
CA ALA A 64 -7.98 -10.89 -13.06
C ALA A 64 -7.84 -12.15 -12.17
N SER A 65 -6.74 -12.25 -11.44
CA SER A 65 -6.52 -13.31 -10.46
C SER A 65 -6.18 -12.70 -9.10
N PHE A 66 -6.46 -13.43 -8.05
CA PHE A 66 -6.00 -13.08 -6.72
C PHE A 66 -4.53 -13.47 -6.61
N GLU A 67 -3.64 -12.51 -6.86
CA GLU A 67 -2.17 -12.72 -6.87
C GLU A 67 -1.56 -12.86 -5.47
N SER A 68 -2.30 -12.55 -4.41
CA SER A 68 -1.78 -12.72 -3.06
C SER A 68 -1.85 -14.18 -2.65
N GLU A 69 -0.74 -14.88 -2.87
CA GLU A 69 -0.33 -15.98 -1.99
C GLU A 69 -0.30 -15.42 -0.57
N ILE A 70 -1.34 -15.73 0.19
CA ILE A 70 -1.42 -15.33 1.59
C ILE A 70 -0.25 -16.04 2.26
N SER A 71 0.80 -15.28 2.61
CA SER A 71 1.99 -15.83 3.27
C SER A 71 1.58 -16.41 4.63
N THR A 72 1.25 -17.69 4.64
CA THR A 72 0.97 -18.48 5.85
C THR A 72 2.25 -18.94 6.51
N GLU A 73 3.38 -18.82 5.81
CA GLU A 73 4.71 -19.09 6.36
C GLU A 73 5.04 -18.06 7.42
N SER A 74 5.10 -18.52 8.67
CA SER A 74 5.63 -17.72 9.76
C SER A 74 7.12 -17.52 9.58
N HIS A 75 7.61 -16.33 9.88
CA HIS A 75 9.04 -16.08 9.87
C HIS A 75 9.74 -16.99 10.89
N PRO A 76 10.89 -17.60 10.54
CA PRO A 76 11.63 -18.45 11.45
C PRO A 76 12.01 -17.64 12.70
N TYR A 77 11.90 -18.27 13.86
CA TYR A 77 12.29 -17.65 15.12
C TYR A 77 13.79 -17.34 15.11
N ALA A 78 14.18 -16.11 15.45
CA ALA A 78 15.57 -15.70 15.48
C ALA A 78 16.41 -16.59 16.40
N GLU A 79 17.60 -16.99 15.95
CA GLU A 79 18.51 -17.83 16.74
C GLU A 79 18.92 -17.15 18.04
N LYS A 80 18.98 -17.92 19.13
CA LYS A 80 19.39 -17.41 20.44
C LYS A 80 20.90 -17.16 20.43
N ALA A 81 21.32 -15.98 20.90
CA ALA A 81 22.74 -15.65 21.04
C ALA A 81 23.46 -16.65 21.96
N ILE A 82 24.72 -16.93 21.69
CA ILE A 82 25.54 -17.86 22.47
C ILE A 82 26.23 -17.12 23.63
N CYS A 83 26.34 -17.75 24.80
CA CYS A 83 27.03 -17.18 25.95
C CYS A 83 28.52 -16.99 25.68
N ALA A 84 29.03 -15.79 25.99
CA ALA A 84 30.44 -15.43 25.76
C ALA A 84 31.44 -16.29 26.55
N VAL A 85 31.02 -16.88 27.68
CA VAL A 85 31.91 -17.67 28.56
C VAL A 85 31.70 -19.17 28.41
N THR A 86 30.45 -19.64 28.41
CA THR A 86 30.14 -21.08 28.45
C THR A 86 29.80 -21.68 27.10
N GLY A 87 29.59 -20.89 26.04
CA GLY A 87 29.18 -21.40 24.73
C GLY A 87 27.75 -21.98 24.67
N LEU A 88 26.99 -21.95 25.77
CA LEU A 88 25.58 -22.38 25.82
C LEU A 88 24.65 -21.27 25.28
N PRO A 89 23.44 -21.59 24.78
CA PRO A 89 22.47 -20.59 24.38
C PRO A 89 22.15 -19.64 25.55
N ALA A 90 22.40 -18.36 25.35
CA ALA A 90 22.27 -17.35 26.39
C ALA A 90 20.79 -17.10 26.72
N LYS A 91 20.52 -17.02 28.02
CA LYS A 91 19.20 -16.71 28.56
C LYS A 91 19.04 -15.21 28.84
N TYR A 92 20.15 -14.52 29.11
CA TYR A 92 20.16 -13.12 29.53
C TYR A 92 21.31 -12.35 28.85
N ARG A 93 21.22 -11.01 28.90
CA ARG A 93 22.30 -10.09 28.51
C ARG A 93 22.60 -9.15 29.66
N ASP A 94 23.88 -8.91 29.91
CA ASP A 94 24.29 -8.00 30.96
C ASP A 94 24.14 -6.53 30.50
N PRO A 95 23.41 -5.65 31.24
CA PRO A 95 23.18 -4.26 30.81
C PRO A 95 24.44 -3.39 30.74
N LYS A 96 25.52 -3.76 31.43
CA LYS A 96 26.77 -2.98 31.40
C LYS A 96 27.70 -3.39 30.26
N THR A 97 27.88 -4.69 30.03
CA THR A 97 28.74 -5.19 28.94
C THR A 97 28.02 -5.40 27.62
N GLY A 98 26.70 -5.62 27.65
CA GLY A 98 25.94 -6.12 26.51
C GLY A 98 26.21 -7.60 26.19
N LEU A 99 27.05 -8.29 26.95
CA LEU A 99 27.46 -9.65 26.66
C LEU A 99 26.33 -10.66 27.00
N PRO A 100 26.03 -11.60 26.08
CA PRO A 100 25.09 -12.68 26.34
C PRO A 100 25.67 -13.71 27.33
N TYR A 101 24.86 -14.13 28.30
CA TYR A 101 25.23 -15.18 29.26
C TYR A 101 24.11 -16.17 29.58
N ALA A 102 24.50 -17.40 29.96
CA ALA A 102 23.57 -18.49 30.27
C ALA A 102 23.46 -18.76 31.79
N THR A 103 24.60 -18.84 32.49
CA THR A 103 24.66 -19.21 33.91
C THR A 103 25.01 -18.03 34.82
N LYS A 104 24.71 -18.17 36.12
CA LYS A 104 25.11 -17.19 37.16
C LYS A 104 26.63 -17.03 37.29
N GLU A 105 27.39 -18.09 37.02
CA GLU A 105 28.86 -18.09 37.05
C GLU A 105 29.43 -17.28 35.88
N ALA A 106 28.86 -17.44 34.68
CA ALA A 106 29.20 -16.62 33.53
C ALA A 106 28.97 -15.13 33.81
N PHE A 107 27.89 -14.77 34.51
CA PHE A 107 27.65 -13.39 34.90
C PHE A 107 28.72 -12.84 35.85
N LYS A 108 29.18 -13.64 36.82
CA LYS A 108 30.27 -13.24 37.74
C LYS A 108 31.56 -12.99 36.97
N MET A 109 31.95 -13.92 36.10
CA MET A 109 33.16 -13.79 35.28
C MET A 109 33.11 -12.53 34.39
N ILE A 110 31.97 -12.24 33.76
CA ILE A 110 31.78 -11.04 32.94
C ILE A 110 31.93 -9.76 33.78
N ARG A 111 31.43 -9.73 35.02
CA ARG A 111 31.51 -8.55 35.90
C ARG A 111 32.88 -8.39 36.55
N GLU A 112 33.57 -9.48 36.86
CA GLU A 112 34.96 -9.48 37.30
C GLU A 112 35.86 -8.94 36.19
N GLU A 113 35.71 -9.45 34.96
CA GLU A 113 36.45 -8.97 33.78
C GLU A 113 36.22 -7.47 33.52
N LEU A 114 34.99 -6.97 33.72
CA LEU A 114 34.73 -5.53 33.67
C LEU A 114 35.51 -4.74 34.72
N SER A 115 35.61 -5.27 35.94
CA SER A 115 36.33 -4.62 37.03
C SER A 115 37.85 -4.63 36.81
N ASP A 116 38.38 -5.69 36.20
CA ASP A 116 39.80 -5.78 35.90
C ASP A 116 40.16 -4.95 34.66
N LYS A 117 39.25 -4.84 33.68
CA LYS A 117 39.36 -3.86 32.60
C LYS A 117 39.36 -2.43 33.14
N SER A 118 38.49 -2.08 34.09
CA SER A 118 38.50 -0.72 34.65
C SER A 118 39.77 -0.43 35.47
N LYS A 119 40.30 -1.40 36.22
CA LYS A 119 41.58 -1.28 36.94
C LYS A 119 42.77 -1.14 35.99
N SER A 120 42.88 -2.01 34.98
CA SER A 120 43.96 -1.93 33.99
C SER A 120 43.88 -0.65 33.15
N ILE A 121 42.69 -0.11 32.89
CA ILE A 121 42.55 1.23 32.28
C ILE A 121 43.06 2.31 33.24
N SER A 122 42.81 2.23 34.55
CA SER A 122 43.35 3.19 35.53
C SER A 122 44.87 3.10 35.69
N GLU A 123 45.46 1.89 35.62
CA GLU A 123 46.91 1.68 35.69
C GLU A 123 47.64 2.03 34.38
N LYS A 124 46.97 1.91 33.23
CA LYS A 124 47.49 2.40 31.94
C LYS A 124 47.43 3.92 31.88
N LYS A 125 46.33 4.53 32.36
CA LYS A 125 46.22 6.00 32.49
C LYS A 125 47.27 6.61 33.42
N SER A 126 47.71 5.92 34.47
CA SER A 126 48.78 6.42 35.35
C SER A 126 50.19 6.29 34.76
N LYS A 127 50.38 5.49 33.71
CA LYS A 127 51.65 5.37 32.97
C LYS A 127 51.70 6.20 31.68
N GLU A 128 50.56 6.57 31.10
CA GLU A 128 50.42 7.40 29.89
C GLU A 128 50.08 8.88 30.18
N LEU A 129 50.40 9.40 31.37
CA LEU A 129 50.20 10.81 31.74
C LEU A 129 51.51 11.64 31.69
N LEU A 130 52.28 11.46 30.61
CA LEU A 130 53.39 12.33 30.18
C LEU A 130 53.44 12.41 28.64
N SER A 131 52.35 12.85 28.02
CA SER A 131 52.38 13.60 26.76
C SER A 131 50.97 14.10 26.40
N ASP A 132 50.73 15.35 26.80
CA ASP A 132 49.95 16.41 26.17
C ASP A 132 48.46 16.23 25.84
N ALA A 133 47.72 17.25 26.27
CA ALA A 133 46.29 17.39 26.23
C ALA A 133 45.80 18.20 25.00
N ILE A 134 44.84 17.59 24.27
CA ILE A 134 43.49 18.13 23.94
C ILE A 134 43.41 19.12 22.73
N PRO A 135 42.36 19.07 21.84
CA PRO A 135 40.96 18.89 22.21
C PRO A 135 40.07 17.88 21.48
N GLU A 136 39.01 17.59 22.21
CA GLU A 136 37.85 16.77 21.93
C GLU A 136 37.07 17.14 20.66
N GLN A 137 36.48 16.13 20.03
CA GLN A 137 35.25 16.31 19.27
C GLN A 137 34.29 15.18 19.63
N GLY A 138 33.41 15.46 20.60
CA GLY A 138 32.37 14.54 21.04
C GLY A 138 31.37 14.26 19.93
N PHE A 139 31.33 13.01 19.46
CA PHE A 139 30.18 12.50 18.70
C PHE A 139 29.15 11.90 19.66
N SER A 140 28.29 12.76 20.20
CA SER A 140 27.00 12.33 20.72
C SER A 140 26.05 12.06 19.55
N GLN A 141 26.22 10.92 18.86
CA GLN A 141 25.21 10.46 17.91
C GLN A 141 24.03 9.84 18.69
N ARG A 142 23.18 10.69 19.26
CA ARG A 142 21.76 10.33 19.37
C ARG A 142 21.28 10.16 17.94
N ARG A 143 21.00 8.94 17.51
CA ARG A 143 20.23 8.68 16.30
C ARG A 143 18.87 9.38 16.47
N LYS A 144 18.75 10.60 15.96
CA LYS A 144 17.46 11.22 15.72
C LYS A 144 16.74 10.28 14.76
N ARG A 145 15.55 9.83 15.14
CA ARG A 145 14.61 9.21 14.19
C ARG A 145 14.59 10.08 12.95
N THR A 146 14.85 9.47 11.79
CA THR A 146 14.73 10.13 10.50
C THR A 146 13.31 10.69 10.41
N MET A 147 13.20 12.01 10.44
CA MET A 147 11.96 12.69 10.08
C MET A 147 11.78 12.47 8.59
N PHE A 148 10.74 11.72 8.22
CA PHE A 148 10.28 11.66 6.84
C PHE A 148 10.05 13.09 6.32
N PRO A 149 10.47 13.43 5.10
CA PRO A 149 10.19 14.74 4.54
C PRO A 149 8.67 14.89 4.40
N LYS A 150 8.09 15.87 5.10
CA LYS A 150 6.75 16.37 4.81
C LYS A 150 6.78 16.91 3.39
N ARG A 151 6.23 16.15 2.44
CA ARG A 151 5.78 16.72 1.18
C ARG A 151 4.49 17.48 1.47
N GLU A 152 4.58 18.80 1.42
CA GLU A 152 3.42 19.65 1.20
C GLU A 152 3.01 19.49 -0.26
N THR A 153 1.95 18.71 -0.50
CA THR A 153 1.04 18.92 -1.63
C THR A 153 -0.33 18.39 -1.25
N SER A 154 -1.16 19.34 -0.83
CA SER A 154 -2.55 19.54 -1.24
C SER A 154 -3.27 18.39 -1.96
N TYR A 155 -4.39 17.98 -1.36
CA TYR A 155 -5.74 17.85 -1.94
C TYR A 155 -6.47 16.62 -1.39
N PHE A 156 -7.53 16.93 -0.64
CA PHE A 156 -8.66 16.07 -0.24
C PHE A 156 -8.34 14.72 0.42
N ARG A 157 -8.31 14.72 1.75
CA ARG A 157 -8.72 13.53 2.51
C ARG A 157 -10.25 13.43 2.42
N PRO A 158 -10.85 12.36 1.85
CA PRO A 158 -12.21 12.03 2.21
C PRO A 158 -12.17 11.66 3.69
N PHE A 159 -12.95 12.35 4.51
CA PHE A 159 -13.18 11.96 5.89
C PHE A 159 -13.62 10.50 5.89
N ALA A 160 -12.75 9.60 6.37
CA ALA A 160 -13.14 8.25 6.71
C ALA A 160 -14.16 8.37 7.86
N ARG A 161 -15.44 8.42 7.51
CA ARG A 161 -16.54 8.20 8.45
C ARG A 161 -16.47 6.74 8.86
N PHE A 162 -15.66 6.43 9.87
CA PHE A 162 -15.87 5.23 10.67
C PHE A 162 -17.31 5.31 11.16
N ARG A 163 -18.17 4.42 10.66
CA ARG A 163 -19.53 4.26 11.16
C ARG A 163 -19.41 3.88 12.64
N ARG A 164 -19.71 4.83 13.53
CA ARG A 164 -19.95 4.53 14.95
C ARG A 164 -21.23 3.70 14.98
N PHE A 165 -21.13 2.43 15.36
CA PHE A 165 -22.32 1.66 15.72
C PHE A 165 -22.90 2.28 17.00
N PRO A 166 -24.19 2.64 17.06
CA PRO A 166 -24.81 3.03 18.32
C PRO A 166 -24.85 1.81 19.24
N ALA A 167 -24.46 1.99 20.50
CA ALA A 167 -24.60 0.97 21.52
C ALA A 167 -26.09 0.67 21.71
N SER A 168 -26.46 -0.61 21.70
CA SER A 168 -27.80 -1.06 22.08
C SER A 168 -27.99 -0.82 23.57
N GLU A 169 -28.91 0.08 23.93
CA GLU A 169 -29.41 0.21 25.29
C GLU A 169 -30.13 -1.09 25.65
N ILE A 170 -29.65 -1.75 26.71
CA ILE A 170 -30.32 -2.90 27.31
C ILE A 170 -31.31 -2.28 28.30
N GLU A 171 -32.61 -2.39 27.99
CA GLU A 171 -33.68 -2.09 28.94
C GLU A 171 -33.78 -3.27 29.91
N ASP A 172 -33.35 -3.06 31.16
CA ASP A 172 -33.67 -3.93 32.28
C ASP A 172 -35.11 -3.61 32.73
N SER A 173 -36.05 -4.50 32.40
CA SER A 173 -37.43 -4.43 32.90
C SER A 173 -37.51 -4.99 34.32
N GLU A 174 -38.10 -4.22 35.24
CA GLU A 174 -38.50 -4.63 36.61
C GLU A 174 -39.68 -5.62 36.60
#